data_AF-A0A9W9YNV9-F1
#
_entry.id   AF-A0A9W9YNV9-F1
#
_cell.length_a   1.000
_cell.length_b   1.000
_cell.length_c   1.000
_cell.angle_alpha   90.00
_cell.angle_beta   90.00
_cell.angle_gamma   90.00
#
_symmetry.space_group_name_H-M   'P 1'
#
loop_
_entity.id
_entity.type
_entity.pdbx_description
1 polymer ?
#
loop_
_entity_poly.entity_id
_entity_poly.type
_entity_poly.pdbx_seq_one_letter_code
_entity_poly.pdbx_strand_id
1 'polypeptide(L)'
;MLQFAKGVPLGEKGLEWLKIHLVTLHGAKKKASLQERLKYADEIMDDVLDSADNPFTGRGWWKTADDPWQALATSMEIVDALRSPDPTQYVSNQPVHQDGSCNGLQHYAALGHDSYGAKQVNLMPADRPQDVYSEVAKLVDAARMRDAETGHEIAKELEGKVTRKVVKQTVMTIVYGVTFIGGRLQIERQLKDLGLDGDILFKGSHYLVSKVFASIGEMFTAASAIQNWFASSATQIALSDHYVDWYSPLGLYVRQPYSRKPVRHPIKTSLQWLLLRSRGPEIPPDTRKQRGAFPPNFVHSLDSTHMMLTALYCQRSGSTFASVHDSFWTHAANVGVMNRICREQFVALHSEPILEELQKHFEKNYSNLKLVRPLKSKETGEERTHASFEGRPEHGDFDIKEVLNSPTFSVDHREGKITILVNLSRNVENCVFCHEHGCLPAALRFTPFFLSRPIT
;
A
#
# COMPACT_ATOMS: atom_id res chain seq x y z
N MET A 1 -24.24 3.47 1.50
CA MET A 1 -24.86 4.63 0.83
C MET A 1 -24.47 4.80 -0.63
N LEU A 2 -23.44 4.13 -1.16
CA LEU A 2 -23.11 4.17 -2.60
C LEU A 2 -23.13 2.75 -3.16
N GLN A 3 -23.66 2.61 -4.38
CA GLN A 3 -23.68 1.41 -5.20
C GLN A 3 -23.42 1.83 -6.66
N PHE A 4 -23.10 0.88 -7.55
CA PHE A 4 -23.01 1.20 -8.96
C PHE A 4 -24.40 1.54 -9.51
N ALA A 5 -24.52 2.63 -10.28
CA ALA A 5 -25.80 3.00 -10.88
C ALA A 5 -26.26 1.98 -11.94
N LYS A 6 -25.32 1.48 -12.75
CA LYS A 6 -25.56 0.39 -13.70
C LYS A 6 -25.36 -0.94 -12.98
N GLY A 7 -26.38 -1.79 -12.97
CA GLY A 7 -26.28 -3.16 -12.43
C GLY A 7 -25.83 -4.16 -13.49
N VAL A 8 -25.40 -5.34 -13.04
CA VAL A 8 -24.98 -6.46 -13.89
C VAL A 8 -25.60 -7.76 -13.35
N PRO A 9 -26.15 -8.65 -14.20
CA PRO A 9 -26.62 -9.96 -13.77
C PRO A 9 -25.53 -10.75 -13.04
N LEU A 10 -25.85 -11.40 -11.92
CA LEU A 10 -24.87 -12.12 -11.11
C LEU A 10 -24.14 -13.26 -11.85
N GLY A 11 -24.82 -13.91 -12.80
CA GLY A 11 -24.32 -15.11 -13.46
C GLY A 11 -24.08 -16.26 -12.47
N GLU A 12 -23.30 -17.25 -12.89
CA GLU A 12 -23.09 -18.48 -12.10
C GLU A 12 -22.36 -18.24 -10.78
N LYS A 13 -21.43 -17.29 -10.74
CA LYS A 13 -20.53 -17.08 -9.57
C LYS A 13 -20.79 -15.79 -8.79
N GLY A 14 -21.64 -14.89 -9.29
CA GLY A 14 -21.85 -13.59 -8.64
C GLY A 14 -22.40 -13.71 -7.22
N LEU A 15 -23.34 -14.64 -7.00
CA LEU A 15 -23.88 -14.87 -5.65
C LEU A 15 -22.82 -15.40 -4.68
N GLU A 16 -21.93 -16.28 -5.13
CA GLU A 16 -20.80 -16.77 -4.33
C GLU A 16 -19.87 -15.62 -3.92
N TRP A 17 -19.56 -14.72 -4.87
CA TRP A 17 -18.74 -13.54 -4.58
C TRP A 17 -19.40 -12.57 -3.61
N LEU A 18 -20.72 -12.35 -3.70
CA LEU A 18 -21.44 -11.54 -2.71
C LEU A 18 -21.36 -12.16 -1.31
N LYS A 19 -21.53 -13.48 -1.19
CA LYS A 19 -21.41 -14.21 0.08
C LYS A 19 -20.01 -14.12 0.67
N ILE A 20 -18.97 -14.34 -0.13
CA ILE A 20 -17.57 -14.17 0.30
C ILE A 20 -17.32 -12.73 0.77
N HIS A 21 -17.81 -11.76 0.00
CA HIS A 21 -17.70 -10.35 0.33
C HIS A 21 -18.36 -10.00 1.66
N LEU A 22 -19.55 -10.53 1.93
CA LEU A 22 -20.23 -10.35 3.23
C LEU A 22 -19.39 -10.89 4.40
N VAL A 23 -18.82 -12.09 4.26
CA VAL A 23 -17.98 -12.69 5.31
C VAL A 23 -16.75 -11.83 5.58
N THR A 24 -16.16 -11.25 4.53
CA THR A 24 -15.05 -10.30 4.68
C THR A 24 -15.47 -9.04 5.40
N LEU A 25 -16.59 -8.42 5.02
CA LEU A 25 -17.12 -7.21 5.66
C LEU A 25 -17.44 -7.44 7.14
N HIS A 26 -17.89 -8.65 7.49
CA HIS A 26 -18.07 -9.04 8.89
C HIS A 26 -16.74 -9.16 9.65
N GLY A 27 -15.63 -9.39 8.96
CA GLY A 27 -14.33 -9.65 9.58
C GLY A 27 -14.21 -11.08 10.12
N ALA A 28 -15.13 -11.97 9.77
CA ALA A 28 -15.07 -13.38 10.13
C ALA A 28 -14.08 -14.13 9.23
N LYS A 29 -13.57 -15.28 9.72
CA LYS A 29 -12.81 -16.26 8.92
C LYS A 29 -11.65 -15.66 8.10
N LYS A 30 -10.92 -14.66 8.65
CA LYS A 30 -9.85 -13.98 7.92
C LYS A 30 -8.82 -14.97 7.34
N LYS A 31 -8.33 -15.90 8.16
CA LYS A 31 -7.31 -16.89 7.75
C LYS A 31 -7.84 -18.07 6.90
N ALA A 32 -9.12 -18.05 6.55
CA ALA A 32 -9.77 -19.14 5.83
C ALA A 32 -9.65 -18.96 4.31
N SER A 33 -9.68 -20.08 3.59
CA SER A 33 -9.76 -20.10 2.13
C SER A 33 -11.09 -19.52 1.64
N LEU A 34 -11.16 -19.15 0.34
CA LEU A 34 -12.41 -18.63 -0.25
C LEU A 34 -13.57 -19.63 -0.10
N GLN A 35 -13.29 -20.93 -0.23
CA GLN A 35 -14.30 -21.97 -0.11
C GLN A 35 -14.77 -22.18 1.33
N GLU A 36 -13.86 -22.07 2.31
CA GLU A 36 -14.21 -22.08 3.73
C GLU A 36 -15.06 -20.85 4.10
N ARG A 37 -14.80 -19.68 3.50
CA ARG A 37 -15.63 -18.48 3.69
C ARG A 37 -17.01 -18.63 3.07
N LEU A 38 -17.12 -19.18 1.86
CA LEU A 38 -18.40 -19.44 1.21
C LEU A 38 -19.26 -20.39 2.05
N LYS A 39 -18.67 -21.50 2.53
CA LYS A 39 -19.35 -22.43 3.42
C LYS A 39 -19.84 -21.75 4.70
N TYR A 40 -19.01 -20.91 5.32
CA TYR A 40 -19.41 -20.15 6.50
C TYR A 40 -20.54 -19.17 6.19
N ALA A 41 -20.55 -18.53 5.01
CA ALA A 41 -21.64 -17.67 4.57
C ALA A 41 -22.97 -18.43 4.50
N ASP A 42 -22.94 -19.67 4.00
CA ASP A 42 -24.11 -20.54 3.95
C ASP A 42 -24.62 -20.93 5.37
N GLU A 43 -23.71 -21.15 6.32
CA GLU A 43 -24.04 -21.48 7.71
C GLU A 43 -24.75 -20.33 8.46
N ILE A 44 -24.49 -19.07 8.08
CA ILE A 44 -25.04 -17.89 8.75
C ILE A 44 -26.26 -17.28 8.03
N MET A 45 -26.79 -17.94 6.99
CA MET A 45 -27.82 -17.35 6.13
C MET A 45 -29.08 -16.90 6.87
N ASP A 46 -29.45 -17.57 7.98
CA ASP A 46 -30.58 -17.14 8.80
C ASP A 46 -30.35 -15.77 9.45
N ASP A 47 -29.11 -15.46 9.85
CA ASP A 47 -28.72 -14.15 10.38
C ASP A 47 -28.63 -13.09 9.29
N VAL A 48 -28.25 -13.48 8.09
CA VAL A 48 -28.25 -12.61 6.90
C VAL A 48 -29.69 -12.22 6.53
N LEU A 49 -30.61 -13.19 6.50
CA LEU A 49 -32.03 -12.98 6.26
C LEU A 49 -32.66 -12.07 7.32
N ASP A 50 -32.44 -12.35 8.60
CA ASP A 50 -32.92 -11.51 9.71
C ASP A 50 -32.36 -10.09 9.64
N SER A 51 -31.08 -9.94 9.30
CA SER A 51 -30.44 -8.64 9.16
C SER A 51 -31.03 -7.82 8.00
N ALA A 52 -31.36 -8.46 6.88
CA ALA A 52 -31.97 -7.79 5.73
C ALA A 52 -33.43 -7.38 5.99
N ASP A 53 -34.23 -8.27 6.59
CA ASP A 53 -35.68 -8.04 6.80
C ASP A 53 -35.96 -7.14 8.00
N ASN A 54 -35.20 -7.31 9.09
CA ASN A 54 -35.45 -6.67 10.38
C ASN A 54 -34.19 -5.93 10.88
N PRO A 55 -33.62 -4.97 10.12
CA PRO A 55 -32.31 -4.38 10.42
C PRO A 55 -32.23 -3.69 11.79
N PHE A 56 -33.34 -3.16 12.29
CA PHE A 56 -33.40 -2.44 13.57
C PHE A 56 -34.04 -3.24 14.70
N THR A 57 -34.92 -4.18 14.39
CA THR A 57 -35.77 -4.93 15.35
C THR A 57 -35.39 -6.39 15.51
N GLY A 58 -34.56 -6.94 14.61
CA GLY A 58 -34.09 -8.32 14.64
C GLY A 58 -32.92 -8.55 15.59
N ARG A 59 -32.19 -9.65 15.37
CA ARG A 59 -31.04 -10.08 16.19
C ARG A 59 -29.85 -9.14 16.11
N GLY A 60 -29.77 -8.33 15.05
CA GLY A 60 -28.76 -7.28 14.90
C GLY A 60 -27.35 -7.82 14.61
N TRP A 61 -27.23 -9.00 13.99
CA TRP A 61 -25.97 -9.64 13.62
C TRP A 61 -25.06 -8.72 12.80
N TRP A 62 -25.59 -8.01 11.80
CA TRP A 62 -24.82 -7.09 10.97
C TRP A 62 -24.10 -5.97 11.77
N LYS A 63 -24.58 -5.63 12.98
CA LYS A 63 -23.97 -4.61 13.84
C LYS A 63 -22.66 -5.07 14.47
N THR A 64 -22.40 -6.38 14.52
CA THR A 64 -21.15 -6.95 15.06
C THR A 64 -20.03 -7.06 14.02
N ALA A 65 -20.31 -6.73 12.76
CA ALA A 65 -19.33 -6.71 11.69
C ALA A 65 -18.26 -5.62 11.87
N ASP A 66 -17.07 -5.84 11.32
CA ASP A 66 -16.03 -4.82 11.19
C ASP A 66 -16.52 -3.60 10.36
N ASP A 67 -17.33 -3.86 9.32
CA ASP A 67 -17.94 -2.87 8.42
C ASP A 67 -19.47 -2.97 8.40
N PRO A 68 -20.17 -2.52 9.46
CA PRO A 68 -21.58 -2.88 9.70
C PRO A 68 -22.52 -2.41 8.60
N TRP A 69 -22.41 -1.15 8.16
CA TRP A 69 -23.28 -0.62 7.11
C TRP A 69 -23.06 -1.24 5.74
N GLN A 70 -21.83 -1.70 5.45
CA GLN A 70 -21.53 -2.41 4.20
C GLN A 70 -22.06 -3.84 4.30
N ALA A 71 -21.84 -4.51 5.44
CA ALA A 71 -22.37 -5.84 5.70
C ALA A 71 -23.90 -5.89 5.59
N LEU A 72 -24.60 -4.87 6.12
CA LEU A 72 -26.05 -4.77 5.97
C LEU A 72 -26.48 -4.61 4.51
N ALA A 73 -25.84 -3.70 3.76
CA ALA A 73 -26.16 -3.50 2.34
C ALA A 73 -25.95 -4.77 1.51
N THR A 74 -24.85 -5.49 1.74
CA THR A 74 -24.57 -6.77 1.08
C THR A 74 -25.54 -7.86 1.53
N SER A 75 -25.98 -7.85 2.80
CA SER A 75 -27.01 -8.79 3.29
C SER A 75 -28.33 -8.59 2.56
N MET A 76 -28.78 -7.34 2.39
CA MET A 76 -29.97 -7.00 1.60
C MET A 76 -29.84 -7.49 0.15
N GLU A 77 -28.71 -7.20 -0.49
CA GLU A 77 -28.45 -7.62 -1.88
C GLU A 77 -28.49 -9.15 -2.06
N ILE A 78 -27.90 -9.91 -1.13
CA ILE A 78 -27.92 -11.38 -1.16
C ILE A 78 -29.35 -11.91 -1.00
N VAL A 79 -30.12 -11.33 -0.09
CA VAL A 79 -31.49 -11.77 0.18
C VAL A 79 -32.41 -11.47 -1.01
N ASP A 80 -32.28 -10.30 -1.62
CA ASP A 80 -33.03 -9.95 -2.83
C ASP A 80 -32.67 -10.89 -4.00
N ALA A 81 -31.39 -11.24 -4.16
CA ALA A 81 -30.95 -12.21 -5.16
C ALA A 81 -31.53 -13.61 -4.90
N LEU A 82 -31.53 -14.08 -3.65
CA LEU A 82 -32.07 -15.40 -3.27
C LEU A 82 -33.59 -15.49 -3.39
N ARG A 83 -34.30 -14.36 -3.27
CA ARG A 83 -35.75 -14.26 -3.45
C ARG A 83 -36.17 -14.08 -4.91
N SER A 84 -35.22 -13.77 -5.81
CA SER A 84 -35.50 -13.67 -7.23
C SER A 84 -35.83 -15.05 -7.85
N PRO A 85 -36.58 -15.11 -8.97
CA PRO A 85 -36.91 -16.39 -9.62
C PRO A 85 -35.68 -17.20 -10.06
N ASP A 86 -34.62 -16.50 -10.47
CA ASP A 86 -33.33 -17.08 -10.83
C ASP A 86 -32.21 -16.14 -10.34
N PRO A 87 -31.48 -16.52 -9.27
CA PRO A 87 -30.38 -15.71 -8.73
C PRO A 87 -29.29 -15.40 -9.75
N THR A 88 -29.10 -16.20 -10.80
CA THR A 88 -28.09 -15.93 -11.84
C THR A 88 -28.46 -14.76 -12.74
N GLN A 89 -29.77 -14.46 -12.86
CA GLN A 89 -30.28 -13.35 -13.67
C GLN A 89 -30.55 -12.09 -12.82
N TYR A 90 -30.46 -12.18 -11.50
CA TYR A 90 -30.60 -11.03 -10.61
C TYR A 90 -29.56 -9.95 -10.96
N VAL A 91 -30.05 -8.74 -11.25
CA VAL A 91 -29.20 -7.61 -11.63
C VAL A 91 -28.71 -6.94 -10.36
N SER A 92 -27.44 -7.16 -10.02
CA SER A 92 -26.82 -6.62 -8.81
C SER A 92 -26.13 -5.29 -9.07
N ASN A 93 -26.29 -4.36 -8.12
CA ASN A 93 -25.66 -3.04 -8.11
C ASN A 93 -24.56 -2.94 -7.05
N GLN A 94 -24.45 -3.92 -6.16
CA GLN A 94 -23.52 -3.91 -5.05
C GLN A 94 -22.07 -4.09 -5.54
N PRO A 95 -21.15 -3.15 -5.24
CA PRO A 95 -19.74 -3.33 -5.51
C PRO A 95 -19.16 -4.41 -4.59
N VAL A 96 -18.32 -5.28 -5.15
CA VAL A 96 -17.48 -6.23 -4.41
C VAL A 96 -16.03 -5.75 -4.50
N HIS A 97 -15.39 -5.59 -3.35
CA HIS A 97 -13.99 -5.16 -3.27
C HIS A 97 -13.03 -6.34 -3.14
N GLN A 98 -11.84 -6.18 -3.71
CA GLN A 98 -10.70 -7.08 -3.57
C GLN A 98 -9.49 -6.24 -3.18
N ASP A 99 -8.89 -6.56 -2.04
CA ASP A 99 -7.79 -5.78 -1.47
C ASP A 99 -6.46 -6.50 -1.70
N GLY A 100 -5.37 -5.73 -1.77
CA GLY A 100 -4.05 -6.29 -1.53
C GLY A 100 -3.99 -6.89 -0.12
N SER A 101 -3.09 -7.85 0.10
CA SER A 101 -2.60 -8.08 1.48
C SER A 101 -1.73 -6.88 1.85
N CYS A 102 -0.42 -6.98 2.06
CA CYS A 102 0.37 -5.76 2.25
C CYS A 102 0.90 -5.22 0.89
N ASN A 103 0.13 -4.37 0.19
CA ASN A 103 0.45 -3.91 -1.17
C ASN A 103 1.88 -3.32 -1.30
N GLY A 104 2.31 -2.47 -0.37
CA GLY A 104 3.67 -1.92 -0.38
C GLY A 104 4.76 -3.00 -0.29
N LEU A 105 4.57 -4.02 0.55
CA LEU A 105 5.49 -5.17 0.62
C LEU A 105 5.38 -6.08 -0.61
N GLN A 106 4.21 -6.20 -1.24
CA GLN A 106 4.05 -6.90 -2.52
C GLN A 106 4.94 -6.26 -3.60
N HIS A 107 4.91 -4.92 -3.73
CA HIS A 107 5.80 -4.22 -4.66
C HIS A 107 7.28 -4.40 -4.31
N TYR A 108 7.66 -4.34 -3.02
CA TYR A 108 9.06 -4.57 -2.65
C TYR A 108 9.53 -6.00 -2.90
N ALA A 109 8.72 -6.99 -2.58
CA ALA A 109 9.04 -8.40 -2.83
C ALA A 109 9.18 -8.69 -4.34
N ALA A 110 8.32 -8.06 -5.16
CA ALA A 110 8.43 -8.15 -6.62
C ALA A 110 9.69 -7.43 -7.15
N LEU A 111 9.97 -6.19 -6.73
CA LEU A 111 11.18 -5.45 -7.14
C LEU A 111 12.47 -6.17 -6.74
N GLY A 112 12.48 -6.78 -5.55
CA GLY A 112 13.66 -7.48 -5.02
C GLY A 112 13.74 -8.96 -5.39
N HIS A 113 12.72 -9.51 -6.05
CA HIS A 113 12.58 -10.95 -6.30
C HIS A 113 12.83 -11.80 -5.03
N ASP A 114 12.27 -11.37 -3.90
CA ASP A 114 12.47 -12.02 -2.60
C ASP A 114 11.44 -13.13 -2.39
N SER A 115 11.84 -14.40 -2.53
CA SER A 115 10.93 -15.55 -2.40
C SER A 115 10.29 -15.67 -1.02
N TYR A 116 11.04 -15.39 0.05
CA TYR A 116 10.49 -15.47 1.40
C TYR A 116 9.46 -14.36 1.61
N GLY A 117 9.82 -13.12 1.24
CA GLY A 117 8.92 -11.98 1.30
C GLY A 117 7.66 -12.19 0.43
N ALA A 118 7.84 -12.66 -0.80
CA ALA A 118 6.79 -12.96 -1.78
C ALA A 118 5.76 -13.96 -1.24
N LYS A 119 6.21 -15.00 -0.53
CA LYS A 119 5.33 -15.94 0.16
C LYS A 119 4.50 -15.25 1.23
N GLN A 120 5.12 -14.47 2.12
CA GLN A 120 4.42 -13.83 3.26
C GLN A 120 3.34 -12.82 2.82
N VAL A 121 3.46 -12.27 1.61
CA VAL A 121 2.54 -11.29 1.04
C VAL A 121 1.74 -11.82 -0.15
N ASN A 122 1.59 -13.15 -0.22
CA ASN A 122 0.69 -13.85 -1.14
C ASN A 122 1.01 -13.68 -2.64
N LEU A 123 2.24 -13.35 -3.01
CA LEU A 123 2.67 -13.39 -4.41
C LEU A 123 2.81 -14.82 -4.92
N MET A 124 3.17 -15.76 -4.04
CA MET A 124 3.27 -17.18 -4.36
C MET A 124 1.94 -17.91 -4.12
N PRO A 125 1.59 -18.94 -4.92
CA PRO A 125 0.42 -19.77 -4.71
C PRO A 125 0.44 -20.46 -3.34
N ALA A 126 -0.69 -20.38 -2.63
CA ALA A 126 -0.92 -21.09 -1.38
C ALA A 126 -2.40 -21.44 -1.22
N ASP A 127 -2.69 -22.55 -0.54
CA ASP A 127 -4.07 -22.99 -0.26
C ASP A 127 -4.80 -22.03 0.71
N ARG A 128 -4.03 -21.32 1.53
CA ARG A 128 -4.53 -20.39 2.55
C ARG A 128 -3.78 -19.07 2.50
N PRO A 129 -4.48 -17.95 2.77
CA PRO A 129 -3.86 -16.63 2.77
C PRO A 129 -2.78 -16.55 3.86
N GLN A 130 -1.60 -16.11 3.47
CA GLN A 130 -0.51 -15.76 4.36
C GLN A 130 -0.77 -14.40 5.00
N ASP A 131 -0.31 -14.23 6.24
CA ASP A 131 -0.60 -13.07 7.06
C ASP A 131 0.70 -12.55 7.69
N VAL A 132 1.43 -11.74 6.91
CA VAL A 132 2.70 -11.10 7.32
C VAL A 132 2.62 -10.46 8.71
N TYR A 133 1.47 -9.89 9.09
CA TYR A 133 1.28 -9.26 10.39
C TYR A 133 1.30 -10.26 11.55
N SER A 134 0.69 -11.43 11.37
CA SER A 134 0.77 -12.50 12.36
C SER A 134 2.19 -13.02 12.46
N GLU A 135 2.91 -13.11 11.34
CA GLU A 135 4.29 -13.60 11.33
C GLU A 135 5.25 -12.62 12.02
N VAL A 136 5.15 -11.32 11.72
CA VAL A 136 5.88 -10.27 12.46
C VAL A 136 5.55 -10.33 13.94
N ALA A 137 4.27 -10.48 14.32
CA ALA A 137 3.88 -10.55 15.73
C ALA A 137 4.56 -11.73 16.45
N LYS A 138 4.65 -12.90 15.82
CA LYS A 138 5.36 -14.06 16.39
C LYS A 138 6.85 -13.78 16.55
N LEU A 139 7.50 -13.20 15.54
CA LEU A 139 8.93 -12.88 15.60
C LEU A 139 9.23 -11.86 16.71
N VAL A 140 8.38 -10.83 16.84
CA VAL A 140 8.49 -9.82 17.90
C VAL A 140 8.27 -10.44 19.27
N ASP A 141 7.28 -11.33 19.42
CA ASP A 141 7.02 -12.00 20.71
C ASP A 141 8.14 -12.98 21.08
N ALA A 142 8.69 -13.71 20.11
CA ALA A 142 9.87 -14.57 20.33
C ALA A 142 11.11 -13.75 20.73
N ALA A 143 11.30 -12.56 20.14
CA ALA A 143 12.36 -11.64 20.57
C ALA A 143 12.09 -11.08 21.99
N ARG A 144 10.83 -10.78 22.32
CA ARG A 144 10.40 -10.38 23.65
C ARG A 144 10.66 -11.46 24.70
N MET A 145 10.33 -12.72 24.41
CA MET A 145 10.56 -13.84 25.31
C MET A 145 12.05 -13.99 25.66
N ARG A 146 12.94 -13.94 24.66
CA ARG A 146 14.40 -13.97 24.88
C ARG A 146 14.89 -12.83 25.77
N ASP A 147 14.39 -11.61 25.54
CA ASP A 147 14.76 -10.47 26.37
C ASP A 147 14.19 -10.58 27.80
N ALA A 148 12.99 -11.14 27.95
CA ALA A 148 12.39 -11.40 29.26
C ALA A 148 13.19 -12.43 30.07
N GLU A 149 13.68 -13.49 29.42
CA GLU A 149 14.56 -14.52 30.01
C GLU A 149 15.90 -13.93 30.49
N THR A 150 16.45 -12.96 29.76
CA THR A 150 17.67 -12.22 30.16
C THR A 150 17.43 -11.14 31.21
N GLY A 151 16.20 -10.99 31.69
CA GLY A 151 15.86 -10.10 32.81
C GLY A 151 15.32 -8.72 32.42
N HIS A 152 15.03 -8.46 31.14
CA HIS A 152 14.50 -7.18 30.69
C HIS A 152 13.07 -6.93 31.21
N GLU A 153 12.90 -5.97 32.12
CA GLU A 153 11.63 -5.71 32.83
C GLU A 153 10.46 -5.43 31.88
N ILE A 154 10.62 -4.49 30.94
CA ILE A 154 9.59 -4.15 29.95
C ILE A 154 9.17 -5.36 29.09
N ALA A 155 10.10 -6.27 28.79
CA ALA A 155 9.79 -7.45 27.99
C ALA A 155 8.90 -8.43 28.75
N LYS A 156 9.07 -8.55 30.08
CA LYS A 156 8.18 -9.32 30.96
C LYS A 156 6.80 -8.69 31.05
N GLU A 157 6.75 -7.38 31.25
CA GLU A 157 5.50 -6.62 31.39
C GLU A 157 4.62 -6.64 30.11
N LEU A 158 5.23 -6.85 28.94
CA LEU A 158 4.53 -6.95 27.65
C LEU A 158 4.07 -8.38 27.31
N GLU A 159 4.19 -9.33 28.22
CA GLU A 159 3.69 -10.70 28.01
C GLU A 159 2.20 -10.72 27.63
N GLY A 160 1.85 -11.44 26.57
CA GLY A 160 0.48 -11.52 26.04
C GLY A 160 -0.04 -10.24 25.37
N LYS A 161 0.77 -9.17 25.28
CA LYS A 161 0.38 -7.90 24.64
C LYS A 161 0.84 -7.77 23.19
N VAL A 162 1.79 -8.61 22.74
CA VAL A 162 2.25 -8.66 21.35
C VAL A 162 1.22 -9.38 20.48
N THR A 163 0.29 -8.63 19.91
CA THR A 163 -0.76 -9.17 19.04
C THR A 163 -0.64 -8.65 17.62
N ARG A 164 -1.25 -9.37 16.66
CA ARG A 164 -1.39 -8.92 15.26
C ARG A 164 -1.93 -7.49 15.19
N LYS A 165 -2.94 -7.16 16.00
CA LYS A 165 -3.58 -5.82 16.02
C LYS A 165 -2.57 -4.72 16.39
N VAL A 166 -1.71 -4.97 17.38
CA VAL A 166 -0.70 -4.02 17.86
C VAL A 166 0.35 -3.73 16.79
N VAL A 167 0.83 -4.74 16.07
CA VAL A 167 1.90 -4.55 15.07
C VAL A 167 1.38 -4.18 13.68
N LYS A 168 0.12 -4.50 13.34
CA LYS A 168 -0.44 -4.36 11.97
C LYS A 168 -0.17 -2.98 11.38
N GLN A 169 -0.54 -1.92 12.10
CA GLN A 169 -0.43 -0.56 11.59
C GLN A 169 1.02 -0.15 11.30
N THR A 170 1.94 -0.56 12.16
CA THR A 170 3.36 -0.22 12.01
C THR A 170 4.00 -1.00 10.87
N VAL A 171 3.73 -2.30 10.75
CA VAL A 171 4.18 -3.11 9.61
C VAL A 171 3.68 -2.54 8.28
N MET A 172 2.38 -2.22 8.21
CA MET A 172 1.74 -1.66 7.00
C MET A 172 2.34 -0.31 6.58
N THR A 173 2.79 0.51 7.54
CA THR A 173 3.23 1.88 7.24
C THR A 173 4.75 2.07 7.16
N ILE A 174 5.55 1.10 7.63
CA ILE A 174 7.02 1.12 7.50
C ILE A 174 7.46 1.12 6.03
N VAL A 175 6.80 0.32 5.18
CA VAL A 175 7.07 0.33 3.73
C VAL A 175 6.78 1.67 3.07
N TYR A 176 5.91 2.47 3.69
CA TYR A 176 5.59 3.82 3.27
C TYR A 176 6.39 4.90 4.04
N GLY A 177 7.56 4.54 4.58
CA GLY A 177 8.51 5.50 5.13
C GLY A 177 8.16 6.00 6.54
N VAL A 178 7.35 5.26 7.31
CA VAL A 178 7.17 5.56 8.73
C VAL A 178 8.50 5.48 9.47
N THR A 179 8.79 6.56 10.20
CA THR A 179 9.98 6.65 11.05
C THR A 179 9.75 5.93 12.38
N PHE A 180 10.84 5.64 13.10
CA PHE A 180 10.79 5.09 14.46
C PHE A 180 9.80 5.82 15.38
N ILE A 181 9.82 7.16 15.38
CA ILE A 181 8.90 7.98 16.20
C ILE A 181 7.44 7.77 15.76
N GLY A 182 7.20 7.74 14.45
CA GLY A 182 5.87 7.48 13.90
C GLY A 182 5.35 6.09 14.28
N GLY A 183 6.18 5.07 14.13
CA GLY A 183 5.86 3.69 14.50
C GLY A 183 5.60 3.55 16.01
N ARG A 184 6.42 4.18 16.85
CA ARG A 184 6.23 4.21 18.31
C ARG A 184 4.84 4.74 18.67
N LEU A 185 4.44 5.87 18.09
CA LEU A 185 3.13 6.49 18.34
C LEU A 185 1.96 5.61 17.88
N GLN A 186 2.13 4.83 16.80
CA GLN A 186 1.11 3.88 16.36
C GLN A 186 0.96 2.72 17.34
N ILE A 187 2.07 2.13 17.78
CA ILE A 187 2.07 1.05 18.78
C ILE A 187 1.53 1.55 20.12
N GLU A 188 1.93 2.76 20.54
CA GLU A 188 1.44 3.39 21.77
C GLU A 188 -0.08 3.48 21.80
N ARG A 189 -0.72 3.90 20.70
CA ARG A 189 -2.19 3.93 20.59
C ARG A 189 -2.80 2.54 20.78
N GLN A 190 -2.22 1.52 20.14
CA GLN A 190 -2.73 0.14 20.25
C GLN A 190 -2.53 -0.45 21.66
N LEU A 191 -1.40 -0.15 22.32
CA LEU A 191 -1.16 -0.60 23.70
C LEU A 191 -2.09 0.10 24.69
N LYS A 192 -2.40 1.38 24.45
CA LYS A 192 -3.36 2.14 25.25
C LYS A 192 -4.76 1.54 25.19
N ASP A 193 -5.19 1.09 24.00
CA ASP A 193 -6.47 0.38 23.83
C ASP A 193 -6.50 -0.97 24.58
N LEU A 194 -5.34 -1.53 24.95
CA LEU A 194 -5.21 -2.74 25.77
C LEU A 194 -5.07 -2.44 27.28
N GLY A 195 -5.27 -1.19 27.69
CA GLY A 195 -5.25 -0.74 29.08
C GLY A 195 -3.85 -0.50 29.68
N LEU A 196 -2.82 -0.34 28.85
CA LEU A 196 -1.49 0.08 29.34
C LEU A 196 -1.45 1.61 29.44
N ASP A 197 -0.96 2.13 30.57
CA ASP A 197 -0.86 3.57 30.83
C ASP A 197 0.41 3.94 31.60
N GLY A 198 0.82 5.20 31.55
CA GLY A 198 1.99 5.69 32.28
C GLY A 198 3.33 5.29 31.65
N ASP A 199 4.33 5.01 32.49
CA ASP A 199 5.71 4.81 32.04
C ASP A 199 5.90 3.52 31.21
N ILE A 200 5.17 2.46 31.55
CA ILE A 200 5.12 1.19 30.80
C ILE A 200 4.62 1.38 29.36
N LEU A 201 3.70 2.33 29.13
CA LEU A 201 3.15 2.59 27.80
C LEU A 201 4.22 3.21 26.89
N PHE A 202 4.95 4.21 27.40
CA PHE A 202 6.02 4.85 26.63
C PHE A 202 7.20 3.90 26.42
N LYS A 203 7.69 3.24 27.48
CA LYS A 203 8.81 2.30 27.40
C LYS A 203 8.46 1.06 26.58
N GLY A 204 7.25 0.52 26.76
CA GLY A 204 6.74 -0.62 26.03
C GLY A 204 6.56 -0.34 24.54
N SER A 205 5.99 0.81 24.16
CA SER A 205 5.89 1.21 22.76
C SER A 205 7.25 1.41 22.10
N HIS A 206 8.22 2.01 22.83
CA HIS A 206 9.60 2.18 22.37
C HIS A 206 10.31 0.83 22.16
N TYR A 207 10.12 -0.11 23.09
CA TYR A 207 10.66 -1.45 23.01
C TYR A 207 10.10 -2.20 21.81
N LEU A 208 8.77 -2.27 21.68
CA LEU A 208 8.11 -3.01 20.61
C LEU A 208 8.41 -2.43 19.23
N VAL A 209 8.45 -1.10 19.06
CA VAL A 209 8.79 -0.54 17.74
C VAL A 209 10.21 -0.93 17.32
N SER A 210 11.16 -0.95 18.26
CA SER A 210 12.53 -1.41 17.98
C SER A 210 12.54 -2.86 17.48
N LYS A 211 11.78 -3.74 18.13
CA LYS A 211 11.66 -5.15 17.73
C LYS A 211 10.93 -5.33 16.40
N VAL A 212 9.87 -4.57 16.13
CA VAL A 212 9.16 -4.60 14.85
C VAL A 212 10.09 -4.21 13.70
N PHE A 213 10.86 -3.13 13.83
CA PHE A 213 11.82 -2.71 12.80
C PHE A 213 12.90 -3.77 12.57
N ALA A 214 13.43 -4.38 13.63
CA ALA A 214 14.39 -5.47 13.52
C ALA A 214 13.81 -6.69 12.79
N SER A 215 12.62 -7.15 13.18
CA SER A 215 11.95 -8.31 12.56
C SER A 215 11.61 -8.08 11.09
N ILE A 216 11.20 -6.87 10.69
CA ILE A 216 10.97 -6.55 9.27
C ILE A 216 12.29 -6.55 8.49
N GLY A 217 13.36 -5.99 9.06
CA GLY A 217 14.67 -5.99 8.41
C GLY A 217 15.23 -7.39 8.18
N GLU A 218 15.03 -8.30 9.14
CA GLU A 218 15.41 -9.71 9.02
C GLU A 218 14.55 -10.48 8.00
N MET A 219 13.25 -10.20 7.94
CA MET A 219 12.32 -10.91 7.05
C MET A 219 12.32 -10.39 5.62
N PHE A 220 12.59 -9.10 5.39
CA PHE A 220 12.57 -8.47 4.07
C PHE A 220 13.91 -7.80 3.77
N THR A 221 14.95 -8.61 3.61
CA THR A 221 16.33 -8.15 3.39
C THR A 221 16.47 -7.43 2.05
N ALA A 222 15.87 -7.96 0.98
CA ALA A 222 15.88 -7.34 -0.35
C ALA A 222 15.13 -6.00 -0.34
N ALA A 223 13.95 -5.94 0.29
CA ALA A 223 13.19 -4.70 0.44
C ALA A 223 14.01 -3.63 1.19
N SER A 224 14.68 -4.03 2.28
CA SER A 224 15.54 -3.16 3.07
C SER A 224 16.74 -2.65 2.25
N ALA A 225 17.35 -3.51 1.43
CA ALA A 225 18.43 -3.13 0.53
C ALA A 225 17.96 -2.09 -0.51
N ILE A 226 16.80 -2.31 -1.13
CA ILE A 226 16.19 -1.36 -2.09
C ILE A 226 15.88 -0.02 -1.41
N GLN A 227 15.27 -0.04 -0.22
CA GLN A 227 14.99 1.18 0.54
C GLN A 227 16.25 1.97 0.89
N ASN A 228 17.33 1.26 1.27
CA ASN A 228 18.62 1.89 1.56
C ASN A 228 19.25 2.49 0.30
N TRP A 229 19.18 1.79 -0.84
CA TRP A 229 19.63 2.31 -2.13
C TRP A 229 18.84 3.57 -2.53
N PHE A 230 17.51 3.53 -2.46
CA PHE A 230 16.65 4.70 -2.69
C PHE A 230 17.02 5.88 -1.77
N ALA A 231 17.16 5.65 -0.47
CA ALA A 231 17.52 6.70 0.48
C ALA A 231 18.92 7.28 0.20
N SER A 232 19.87 6.45 -0.22
CA SER A 232 21.22 6.87 -0.62
C SER A 232 21.15 7.76 -1.87
N SER A 233 20.51 7.28 -2.93
CA SER A 233 20.34 8.01 -4.20
C SER A 233 19.64 9.35 -4.01
N ALA A 234 18.53 9.38 -3.27
CA ALA A 234 17.83 10.62 -2.93
C ALA A 234 18.67 11.60 -2.11
N THR A 235 19.54 11.08 -1.22
CA THR A 235 20.50 11.92 -0.48
C THR A 235 21.50 12.56 -1.43
N GLN A 236 22.04 11.80 -2.37
CA GLN A 236 23.03 12.28 -3.35
C GLN A 236 22.43 13.34 -4.28
N ILE A 237 21.26 13.10 -4.84
CA ILE A 237 20.54 14.06 -5.72
C ILE A 237 20.23 15.36 -4.96
N ALA A 238 19.71 15.26 -3.74
CA ALA A 238 19.42 16.46 -2.95
C ALA A 238 20.68 17.18 -2.46
N LEU A 239 21.83 16.50 -2.38
CA LEU A 239 23.12 17.12 -2.08
C LEU A 239 23.81 17.70 -3.31
N SER A 240 23.39 17.35 -4.53
CA SER A 240 23.79 18.07 -5.75
C SER A 240 22.88 19.28 -6.05
N ASP A 241 22.05 19.69 -5.09
CA ASP A 241 21.08 20.80 -5.19
C ASP A 241 19.89 20.54 -6.14
N HIS A 242 19.62 19.28 -6.47
CA HIS A 242 18.52 18.87 -7.33
C HIS A 242 17.40 18.18 -6.55
N TYR A 243 16.19 18.25 -7.09
CA TYR A 243 15.03 17.55 -6.53
C TYR A 243 14.99 16.14 -7.10
N VAL A 244 14.56 15.17 -6.28
CA VAL A 244 14.39 13.81 -6.77
C VAL A 244 13.17 13.77 -7.69
N ASP A 245 13.38 13.26 -8.89
CA ASP A 245 12.36 13.02 -9.90
C ASP A 245 12.58 11.69 -10.62
N TRP A 246 11.52 11.18 -11.25
CA TRP A 246 11.54 9.96 -12.04
C TRP A 246 10.34 9.93 -12.98
N TYR A 247 10.32 8.95 -13.87
CA TYR A 247 9.15 8.61 -14.65
C TYR A 247 8.55 7.31 -14.11
N SER A 248 7.24 7.28 -13.89
CA SER A 248 6.54 6.01 -13.66
C SER A 248 6.65 5.11 -14.91
N PRO A 249 6.42 3.80 -14.79
CA PRO A 249 6.42 2.90 -15.95
C PRO A 249 5.36 3.24 -17.03
N LEU A 250 4.33 4.03 -16.68
CA LEU A 250 3.36 4.58 -17.65
C LEU A 250 3.81 5.90 -18.31
N GLY A 251 5.01 6.39 -18.01
CA GLY A 251 5.56 7.63 -18.56
C GLY A 251 5.11 8.91 -17.85
N LEU A 252 4.35 8.81 -16.75
CA LEU A 252 4.04 9.98 -15.92
C LEU A 252 5.30 10.50 -15.23
N TYR A 253 5.63 11.78 -15.43
CA TYR A 253 6.71 12.46 -14.71
C TYR A 253 6.31 12.76 -13.27
N VAL A 254 7.19 12.40 -12.33
CA VAL A 254 6.97 12.61 -10.89
C VAL A 254 8.19 13.32 -10.30
N ARG A 255 7.95 14.40 -9.55
CA ARG A 255 9.00 15.17 -8.84
C ARG A 255 8.58 15.41 -7.40
N GLN A 256 9.49 15.16 -6.45
CA GLN A 256 9.22 15.45 -5.04
C GLN A 256 9.26 16.97 -4.79
N PRO A 257 8.22 17.60 -4.20
CA PRO A 257 8.18 19.05 -4.00
C PRO A 257 8.92 19.54 -2.74
N TYR A 258 9.68 18.67 -2.07
CA TYR A 258 10.21 18.95 -0.74
C TYR A 258 11.43 19.89 -0.80
N SER A 259 11.15 21.16 -0.56
CA SER A 259 12.13 22.24 -0.46
C SER A 259 12.41 22.62 0.99
N ARG A 260 13.55 23.29 1.20
CA ARG A 260 13.84 23.96 2.48
C ARG A 260 12.75 24.98 2.80
N LYS A 261 12.60 25.34 4.07
CA LYS A 261 11.60 26.34 4.45
C LYS A 261 11.94 27.67 3.75
N PRO A 262 10.99 28.28 3.03
CA PRO A 262 11.22 29.60 2.45
C PRO A 262 11.55 30.59 3.55
N VAL A 263 12.45 31.52 3.25
CA VAL A 263 12.66 32.69 4.08
C VAL A 263 11.34 33.48 4.12
N ARG A 264 10.82 33.70 5.33
CA ARG A 264 9.64 34.55 5.54
C ARG A 264 10.11 35.94 5.91
N HIS A 265 9.60 36.96 5.24
CA HIS A 265 9.90 38.33 5.58
C HIS A 265 8.78 38.91 6.44
N PRO A 266 9.10 39.44 7.63
CA PRO A 266 8.14 40.16 8.43
C PRO A 266 7.86 41.51 7.77
N ILE A 267 6.62 41.72 7.33
CA ILE A 267 6.13 42.99 6.79
C ILE A 267 5.25 43.63 7.85
N LYS A 268 5.63 44.81 8.32
CA LYS A 268 4.81 45.59 9.24
C LYS A 268 3.66 46.22 8.46
N THR A 269 2.43 45.91 8.87
CA THR A 269 1.22 46.60 8.40
C THR A 269 0.72 47.56 9.49
N SER A 270 -0.33 48.33 9.19
CA SER A 270 -1.01 49.19 10.17
C SER A 270 -1.66 48.43 11.33
N LEU A 271 -2.02 47.15 11.13
CA LEU A 271 -2.69 46.32 12.13
C LEU A 271 -1.72 45.40 12.89
N GLN A 272 -0.78 44.78 12.20
CA GLN A 272 0.14 43.79 12.77
C GLN A 272 1.33 43.50 11.86
N TRP A 273 2.26 42.67 12.36
CA TRP A 273 3.30 42.06 11.53
C TRP A 273 2.73 40.86 10.76
N LEU A 274 2.88 40.88 9.44
CA LEU A 274 2.58 39.74 8.58
C LEU A 274 3.88 39.05 8.17
N LEU A 275 3.98 37.74 8.37
CA LEU A 275 5.11 36.93 7.87
C LEU A 275 4.76 36.43 6.46
N LEU A 276 5.14 37.18 5.43
CA LEU A 276 4.89 36.80 4.04
C LEU A 276 6.04 35.95 3.49
N ARG A 277 5.68 34.99 2.62
CA ARG A 277 6.65 34.22 1.84
C ARG A 277 7.11 35.08 0.67
N SER A 278 8.42 35.29 0.54
CA SER A 278 8.97 35.91 -0.67
C SER A 278 8.78 34.99 -1.88
N ARG A 279 8.38 35.53 -3.03
CA ARG A 279 8.62 34.87 -4.33
C ARG A 279 10.08 35.15 -4.70
N GLY A 280 10.93 34.13 -4.60
CA GLY A 280 12.35 34.20 -4.94
C GLY A 280 12.75 33.05 -5.88
N PRO A 281 14.05 32.88 -6.19
CA PRO A 281 14.54 31.76 -6.99
C PRO A 281 14.13 30.41 -6.37
N GLU A 282 14.17 29.36 -7.20
CA GLU A 282 13.80 28.00 -6.81
C GLU A 282 14.51 27.61 -5.51
N ILE A 283 13.74 27.26 -4.48
CA ILE A 283 14.30 27.01 -3.14
C ILE A 283 15.11 25.72 -3.21
N PRO A 284 16.29 25.63 -2.58
CA PRO A 284 17.04 24.38 -2.53
C PRO A 284 16.23 23.20 -1.94
N PRO A 285 16.49 21.96 -2.36
CA PRO A 285 15.85 20.77 -1.81
C PRO A 285 16.15 20.60 -0.31
N ASP A 286 15.16 20.10 0.44
CA ASP A 286 15.36 19.61 1.81
C ASP A 286 15.83 18.15 1.75
N THR A 287 17.13 17.95 1.87
CA THR A 287 17.77 16.62 1.78
C THR A 287 17.14 15.59 2.70
N ARG A 288 16.72 15.98 3.92
CA ARG A 288 16.12 15.04 4.89
C ARG A 288 14.76 14.56 4.40
N LYS A 289 13.94 15.48 3.88
CA LYS A 289 12.60 15.15 3.38
C LYS A 289 12.65 14.39 2.06
N GLN A 290 13.51 14.81 1.12
CA GLN A 290 13.73 14.12 -0.15
C GLN A 290 14.11 12.64 0.11
N ARG A 291 15.17 12.42 0.91
CA ARG A 291 15.62 11.10 1.34
C ARG A 291 14.50 10.26 1.95
N GLY A 292 13.80 10.81 2.93
CA GLY A 292 12.80 10.05 3.70
C GLY A 292 11.54 9.73 2.91
N ALA A 293 11.17 10.58 1.95
CA ALA A 293 9.93 10.43 1.19
C ALA A 293 10.12 9.73 -0.15
N PHE A 294 11.36 9.54 -0.63
CA PHE A 294 11.58 8.93 -1.95
C PHE A 294 11.12 7.46 -2.00
N PRO A 295 11.54 6.57 -1.08
CA PRO A 295 11.04 5.19 -1.08
C PRO A 295 9.50 5.06 -1.10
N PRO A 296 8.73 5.73 -0.19
CA PRO A 296 7.27 5.67 -0.25
C PRO A 296 6.68 6.22 -1.54
N ASN A 297 7.15 7.39 -1.99
CA ASN A 297 6.57 8.02 -3.18
C ASN A 297 6.83 7.17 -4.43
N PHE A 298 7.99 6.53 -4.52
CA PHE A 298 8.30 5.63 -5.63
C PHE A 298 7.37 4.41 -5.63
N VAL A 299 7.22 3.73 -4.49
CA VAL A 299 6.31 2.57 -4.36
C VAL A 299 4.86 2.97 -4.64
N HIS A 300 4.38 4.11 -4.14
CA HIS A 300 3.05 4.63 -4.47
C HIS A 300 2.88 4.92 -5.96
N SER A 301 3.94 5.34 -6.66
CA SER A 301 3.88 5.52 -8.11
C SER A 301 3.73 4.19 -8.86
N LEU A 302 4.28 3.09 -8.32
CA LEU A 302 4.10 1.74 -8.87
C LEU A 302 2.71 1.18 -8.57
N ASP A 303 2.20 1.37 -7.35
CA ASP A 303 0.83 0.99 -6.96
C ASP A 303 -0.20 1.73 -7.85
N SER A 304 -0.03 3.05 -8.01
CA SER A 304 -0.85 3.84 -8.93
C SER A 304 -0.76 3.33 -10.37
N THR A 305 0.43 2.92 -10.82
CA THR A 305 0.63 2.38 -12.17
C THR A 305 -0.11 1.04 -12.33
N HIS A 306 0.01 0.14 -11.36
CA HIS A 306 -0.68 -1.15 -11.36
C HIS A 306 -2.20 -0.99 -11.35
N MET A 307 -2.71 -0.08 -10.52
CA MET A 307 -4.13 0.26 -10.47
C MET A 307 -4.64 0.84 -11.79
N MET A 308 -3.90 1.77 -12.42
CA MET A 308 -4.26 2.34 -13.73
C MET A 308 -4.25 1.30 -14.84
N LEU A 309 -3.23 0.42 -14.90
CA LEU A 309 -3.18 -0.68 -15.86
C LEU A 309 -4.39 -1.62 -15.66
N THR A 310 -4.67 -2.01 -14.42
CA THR A 310 -5.81 -2.88 -14.09
C THR A 310 -7.13 -2.24 -14.53
N ALA A 311 -7.32 -0.94 -14.26
CA ALA A 311 -8.51 -0.19 -14.66
C ALA A 311 -8.71 -0.18 -16.19
N LEU A 312 -7.65 0.14 -16.96
CA LEU A 312 -7.70 0.18 -18.42
C LEU A 312 -8.07 -1.17 -19.04
N TYR A 313 -7.49 -2.25 -18.53
CA TYR A 313 -7.78 -3.60 -19.01
C TYR A 313 -9.15 -4.11 -18.55
N CYS A 314 -9.59 -3.78 -17.34
CA CYS A 314 -10.95 -4.05 -16.89
C CYS A 314 -11.98 -3.36 -17.79
N GLN A 315 -11.76 -2.09 -18.12
CA GLN A 315 -12.62 -1.35 -19.04
C GLN A 315 -12.67 -2.00 -20.43
N ARG A 316 -11.53 -2.44 -20.97
CA ARG A 316 -11.46 -3.17 -22.25
C ARG A 316 -12.21 -4.50 -22.22
N SER A 317 -12.25 -5.18 -21.07
CA SER A 317 -13.06 -6.39 -20.88
C SER A 317 -14.56 -6.13 -20.72
N GLY A 318 -14.99 -4.86 -20.67
CA GLY A 318 -16.38 -4.46 -20.42
C GLY A 318 -16.77 -4.47 -18.93
N SER A 319 -15.82 -4.65 -18.02
CA SER A 319 -16.06 -4.67 -16.58
C SER A 319 -16.02 -3.25 -16.00
N THR A 320 -16.97 -2.93 -15.12
CA THR A 320 -16.92 -1.67 -14.34
C THR A 320 -15.81 -1.79 -13.30
N PHE A 321 -14.99 -0.76 -13.17
CA PHE A 321 -13.89 -0.71 -12.21
C PHE A 321 -13.95 0.58 -11.40
N ALA A 322 -13.78 0.48 -10.09
CA ALA A 322 -13.48 1.60 -9.21
C ALA A 322 -12.35 1.19 -8.27
N SER A 323 -11.64 2.16 -7.71
CA SER A 323 -10.59 1.88 -6.75
C SER A 323 -10.56 2.90 -5.61
N VAL A 324 -10.16 2.41 -4.45
CA VAL A 324 -9.71 3.22 -3.33
C VAL A 324 -8.27 2.80 -3.06
N HIS A 325 -7.32 3.44 -3.74
CA HIS A 325 -5.92 3.00 -3.77
C HIS A 325 -5.78 1.51 -4.15
N ASP A 326 -5.32 0.69 -3.22
CA ASP A 326 -5.04 -0.75 -3.31
C ASP A 326 -6.28 -1.65 -3.14
N SER A 327 -7.46 -1.06 -2.99
CA SER A 327 -8.76 -1.73 -2.93
C SER A 327 -9.48 -1.59 -4.27
N PHE A 328 -9.62 -2.70 -5.01
CA PHE A 328 -10.20 -2.72 -6.37
C PHE A 328 -11.63 -3.25 -6.36
N TRP A 329 -12.56 -2.49 -6.93
CA TRP A 329 -14.00 -2.73 -6.83
C TRP A 329 -14.60 -2.99 -8.21
N THR A 330 -15.44 -4.01 -8.31
CA THR A 330 -16.20 -4.34 -9.52
C THR A 330 -17.55 -4.99 -9.15
N HIS A 331 -18.39 -5.29 -10.14
CA HIS A 331 -19.61 -6.07 -9.93
C HIS A 331 -19.27 -7.51 -9.54
N ALA A 332 -20.09 -8.15 -8.71
CA ALA A 332 -19.87 -9.52 -8.24
C ALA A 332 -19.64 -10.52 -9.39
N ALA A 333 -20.33 -10.34 -10.52
CA ALA A 333 -20.18 -11.15 -11.73
C ALA A 333 -18.78 -11.06 -12.37
N ASN A 334 -18.08 -9.94 -12.19
CA ASN A 334 -16.83 -9.61 -12.85
C ASN A 334 -15.59 -9.82 -11.97
N VAL A 335 -15.73 -10.20 -10.70
CA VAL A 335 -14.61 -10.34 -9.75
C VAL A 335 -13.55 -11.32 -10.26
N GLY A 336 -13.95 -12.45 -10.83
CA GLY A 336 -13.01 -13.42 -11.41
C GLY A 336 -12.18 -12.85 -12.56
N VAL A 337 -12.81 -12.03 -13.42
CA VAL A 337 -12.13 -11.35 -14.54
C VAL A 337 -11.18 -10.29 -14.01
N MET A 338 -11.63 -9.45 -13.06
CA MET A 338 -10.81 -8.43 -12.42
C MET A 338 -9.59 -9.03 -11.73
N ASN A 339 -9.75 -10.12 -10.96
CA ASN A 339 -8.63 -10.79 -10.27
C ASN A 339 -7.61 -11.38 -11.23
N ARG A 340 -8.04 -11.91 -12.39
CA ARG A 340 -7.13 -12.35 -13.44
C ARG A 340 -6.34 -11.16 -14.01
N ILE A 341 -7.05 -10.10 -14.44
CA ILE A 341 -6.43 -8.89 -14.99
C ILE A 341 -5.46 -8.26 -13.98
N CYS A 342 -5.86 -8.15 -12.72
CA CYS A 342 -5.04 -7.60 -11.64
C CYS A 342 -3.68 -8.30 -11.54
N ARG A 343 -3.67 -9.65 -11.53
CA ARG A 343 -2.44 -10.46 -11.51
C ARG A 343 -1.64 -10.31 -12.79
N GLU A 344 -2.29 -10.37 -13.95
CA GLU A 344 -1.64 -10.18 -15.26
C GLU A 344 -0.92 -8.83 -15.34
N GLN A 345 -1.57 -7.75 -14.90
CA GLN A 345 -0.98 -6.41 -14.93
C GLN A 345 0.11 -6.22 -13.87
N PHE A 346 0.01 -6.88 -12.71
CA PHE A 346 1.09 -6.87 -11.71
C PHE A 346 2.36 -7.54 -12.28
N VAL A 347 2.20 -8.71 -12.90
CA VAL A 347 3.30 -9.43 -13.56
C VAL A 347 3.86 -8.63 -14.72
N ALA A 348 3.00 -8.05 -15.57
CA ALA A 348 3.45 -7.22 -16.68
C ALA A 348 4.27 -6.01 -16.22
N LEU A 349 3.83 -5.34 -15.15
CA LEU A 349 4.54 -4.20 -14.56
C LEU A 349 5.92 -4.61 -14.03
N HIS A 350 5.99 -5.64 -13.18
CA HIS A 350 7.24 -6.05 -12.52
C HIS A 350 8.12 -6.96 -13.38
N SER A 351 7.69 -7.32 -14.58
CA SER A 351 8.55 -7.93 -15.60
C SER A 351 9.43 -6.89 -16.31
N GLU A 352 9.11 -5.60 -16.19
CA GLU A 352 9.95 -4.51 -16.69
C GLU A 352 11.16 -4.30 -15.77
N PRO A 353 12.31 -3.88 -16.30
CA PRO A 353 13.51 -3.63 -15.50
C PRO A 353 13.43 -2.28 -14.76
N ILE A 354 12.48 -2.16 -13.82
CA ILE A 354 12.09 -0.91 -13.17
C ILE A 354 13.28 -0.25 -12.43
N LEU A 355 14.06 -1.04 -11.69
CA LEU A 355 15.18 -0.50 -10.91
C LEU A 355 16.35 -0.09 -11.82
N GLU A 356 16.58 -0.82 -12.92
CA GLU A 356 17.58 -0.48 -13.93
C GLU A 356 17.22 0.80 -14.66
N GLU A 357 15.97 0.97 -15.10
CA GLU A 357 15.55 2.19 -15.79
C GLU A 357 15.59 3.40 -14.87
N LEU A 358 15.23 3.23 -13.59
CA LEU A 358 15.42 4.26 -12.58
C LEU A 358 16.89 4.61 -12.38
N GLN A 359 17.77 3.61 -12.29
CA GLN A 359 19.22 3.83 -12.18
C GLN A 359 19.74 4.59 -13.39
N LYS A 360 19.40 4.19 -14.62
CA LYS A 360 19.78 4.89 -15.86
C LYS A 360 19.30 6.34 -15.86
N HIS A 361 18.08 6.60 -15.38
CA HIS A 361 17.55 7.95 -15.26
C HIS A 361 18.41 8.80 -14.31
N PHE A 362 18.73 8.28 -13.12
CA PHE A 362 19.62 8.99 -12.19
C PHE A 362 21.03 9.18 -12.74
N GLU A 363 21.56 8.15 -13.39
CA GLU A 363 22.90 8.21 -13.96
C GLU A 363 23.01 9.26 -15.05
N LYS A 364 22.02 9.32 -15.93
CA LYS A 364 21.95 10.30 -17.02
C LYS A 364 21.81 11.74 -16.52
N ASN A 365 20.98 11.97 -15.51
CA ASN A 365 20.62 13.31 -15.09
C ASN A 365 21.51 13.88 -13.97
N TYR A 366 22.10 13.01 -13.14
CA TYR A 366 22.72 13.44 -11.88
C TYR A 366 24.14 12.91 -11.66
N SER A 367 24.66 11.98 -12.46
CA SER A 367 26.03 11.48 -12.27
C SER A 367 27.06 12.59 -12.43
N ASN A 368 28.16 12.47 -11.67
CA ASN A 368 29.29 13.40 -11.71
C ASN A 368 28.94 14.85 -11.31
N LEU A 369 27.72 15.11 -10.83
CA LEU A 369 27.40 16.39 -10.22
C LEU A 369 28.11 16.53 -8.88
N LYS A 370 28.68 17.71 -8.64
CA LYS A 370 29.39 18.03 -7.40
C LYS A 370 28.41 18.13 -6.24
N LEU A 371 28.73 17.45 -5.15
CA LEU A 371 27.94 17.51 -3.93
C LEU A 371 28.29 18.79 -3.15
N VAL A 372 27.27 19.43 -2.58
CA VAL A 372 27.40 20.61 -1.70
C VAL A 372 28.25 20.31 -0.46
N ARG A 373 28.31 19.03 -0.04
CA ARG A 373 29.25 18.53 0.96
C ARG A 373 29.65 17.08 0.64
N PRO A 374 30.87 16.64 1.01
CA PRO A 374 31.27 15.26 0.84
C PRO A 374 30.38 14.29 1.62
N LEU A 375 30.11 13.14 1.02
CA LEU A 375 29.49 12.00 1.69
C LEU A 375 30.57 11.06 2.20
N LYS A 376 30.56 10.77 3.50
CA LYS A 376 31.44 9.77 4.12
C LYS A 376 30.76 8.41 4.13
N SER A 377 31.44 7.42 3.56
CA SER A 377 31.11 6.01 3.80
C SER A 377 31.29 5.69 5.27
N LYS A 378 30.30 5.06 5.90
CA LYS A 378 30.40 4.62 7.30
C LYS A 378 31.34 3.41 7.46
N GLU A 379 31.51 2.62 6.40
CA GLU A 379 32.26 1.37 6.42
C GLU A 379 33.73 1.58 6.02
N THR A 380 33.98 2.33 4.96
CA THR A 380 35.33 2.54 4.41
C THR A 380 35.96 3.87 4.84
N GLY A 381 35.17 4.81 5.36
CA GLY A 381 35.63 6.17 5.68
C GLY A 381 35.90 7.04 4.45
N GLU A 382 35.75 6.49 3.24
CA GLU A 382 35.99 7.20 1.98
C GLU A 382 35.02 8.36 1.80
N GLU A 383 35.57 9.49 1.32
CA GLU A 383 34.81 10.69 1.01
C GLU A 383 34.45 10.71 -0.48
N ARG A 384 33.15 10.74 -0.79
CA ARG A 384 32.65 10.99 -2.15
C ARG A 384 32.27 12.46 -2.29
N THR A 385 32.81 13.10 -3.32
CA THR A 385 32.57 14.51 -3.65
C THR A 385 31.62 14.71 -4.83
N HIS A 386 31.34 13.65 -5.58
CA HIS A 386 30.44 13.64 -6.74
C HIS A 386 29.39 12.53 -6.59
N ALA A 387 28.21 12.74 -7.18
CA ALA A 387 27.12 11.76 -7.16
C ALA A 387 27.42 10.54 -8.05
N SER A 388 27.14 9.34 -7.53
CA SER A 388 27.18 8.06 -8.24
C SER A 388 26.08 7.14 -7.73
N PHE A 389 25.42 6.41 -8.65
CA PHE A 389 24.24 5.61 -8.37
C PHE A 389 24.47 4.09 -8.49
N GLU A 390 25.73 3.68 -8.46
CA GLU A 390 26.15 2.28 -8.38
C GLU A 390 25.65 1.59 -7.10
N GLY A 391 25.72 0.25 -7.07
CA GLY A 391 25.33 -0.55 -5.91
C GLY A 391 23.82 -0.77 -5.79
N ARG A 392 23.11 -0.83 -6.92
CA ARG A 392 21.75 -1.35 -6.98
C ARG A 392 21.72 -2.78 -6.40
N PRO A 393 20.76 -3.13 -5.53
CA PRO A 393 20.65 -4.49 -5.02
C PRO A 393 20.44 -5.51 -6.14
N GLU A 394 21.04 -6.69 -5.99
CA GLU A 394 20.79 -7.82 -6.88
C GLU A 394 19.38 -8.38 -6.64
N HIS A 395 18.81 -8.97 -7.69
CA HIS A 395 17.52 -9.65 -7.59
C HIS A 395 17.72 -10.99 -6.86
N GLY A 396 16.75 -11.36 -6.03
CA GLY A 396 16.64 -12.71 -5.49
C GLY A 396 16.16 -13.73 -6.52
N ASP A 397 15.61 -14.84 -6.02
CA ASP A 397 15.27 -16.04 -6.77
C ASP A 397 13.77 -16.20 -7.10
N PHE A 398 12.92 -15.25 -6.68
CA PHE A 398 11.47 -15.32 -6.93
C PHE A 398 11.14 -15.15 -8.42
N ASP A 399 10.34 -16.07 -8.98
CA ASP A 399 9.74 -15.92 -10.30
C ASP A 399 8.42 -15.16 -10.21
N ILE A 400 8.41 -13.94 -10.75
CA ILE A 400 7.23 -13.07 -10.79
C ILE A 400 6.01 -13.73 -11.44
N LYS A 401 6.19 -14.71 -12.33
CA LYS A 401 5.07 -15.41 -12.99
C LYS A 401 4.23 -16.25 -12.04
N GLU A 402 4.77 -16.63 -10.88
CA GLU A 402 4.01 -17.36 -9.85
C GLU A 402 2.76 -16.60 -9.39
N VAL A 403 2.77 -15.25 -9.47
CA VAL A 403 1.64 -14.39 -9.12
C VAL A 403 0.39 -14.75 -9.92
N LEU A 404 0.52 -15.17 -11.18
CA LEU A 404 -0.62 -15.54 -12.04
C LEU A 404 -1.45 -16.68 -11.43
N ASN A 405 -0.79 -17.57 -10.69
CA ASN A 405 -1.40 -18.75 -10.10
C ASN A 405 -1.76 -18.56 -8.62
N SER A 406 -1.48 -17.39 -8.03
CA SER A 406 -1.81 -17.12 -6.64
C SER A 406 -3.30 -16.76 -6.49
N PRO A 407 -4.13 -17.60 -5.85
CA PRO A 407 -5.54 -17.27 -5.60
C PRO A 407 -5.70 -16.28 -4.44
N THR A 408 -4.65 -16.11 -3.64
CA THR A 408 -4.60 -15.25 -2.45
C THR A 408 -3.86 -13.94 -2.71
N PHE A 409 -3.44 -13.65 -3.94
CA PHE A 409 -2.74 -12.40 -4.28
C PHE A 409 -3.56 -11.16 -3.87
N SER A 410 -4.82 -11.14 -4.30
CA SER A 410 -5.84 -10.21 -3.82
C SER A 410 -6.67 -10.97 -2.79
N VAL A 411 -6.42 -10.72 -1.51
CA VAL A 411 -7.26 -11.29 -0.46
C VAL A 411 -8.35 -10.28 -0.20
N ASP A 412 -9.60 -10.73 -0.14
CA ASP A 412 -10.67 -9.89 0.41
C ASP A 412 -10.42 -9.73 1.92
N HIS A 413 -9.48 -8.85 2.28
CA HIS A 413 -8.98 -8.57 3.61
C HIS A 413 -8.72 -7.09 3.72
N ARG A 414 -9.63 -6.41 4.42
CA ARG A 414 -9.45 -4.99 4.60
C ARG A 414 -8.18 -4.67 5.38
N GLU A 415 -7.21 -4.12 4.66
CA GLU A 415 -6.12 -3.35 5.22
C GLU A 415 -6.74 -2.07 5.79
N GLY A 416 -6.35 -1.70 7.02
CA GLY A 416 -7.06 -0.63 7.72
C GLY A 416 -6.96 0.64 6.90
N LYS A 417 -8.08 1.35 6.70
CA LYS A 417 -8.16 2.64 6.01
C LYS A 417 -6.96 3.51 6.38
N ILE A 418 -5.92 3.49 5.56
CA ILE A 418 -4.99 4.59 5.50
C ILE A 418 -5.74 5.62 4.68
N THR A 419 -6.55 6.44 5.36
CA THR A 419 -6.88 7.75 4.82
C THR A 419 -5.60 8.58 4.88
N ILE A 420 -4.64 8.29 3.99
CA ILE A 420 -3.78 9.35 3.51
C ILE A 420 -4.72 10.18 2.66
N LEU A 421 -5.29 11.20 3.27
CA LEU A 421 -5.67 12.40 2.54
C LEU A 421 -4.40 12.82 1.80
N VAL A 422 -4.22 12.34 0.58
CA VAL A 422 -3.52 13.13 -0.42
C VAL A 422 -4.40 14.36 -0.50
N ASN A 423 -3.99 15.41 0.19
CA ASN A 423 -4.67 16.67 0.23
C ASN A 423 -4.47 17.35 -1.13
N LEU A 424 -5.10 16.76 -2.15
CA LEU A 424 -5.25 17.29 -3.50
C LEU A 424 -6.17 18.52 -3.50
N SER A 425 -6.70 18.96 -2.35
CA SER A 425 -7.69 20.03 -2.27
C SER A 425 -7.25 21.27 -1.48
N ARG A 426 -5.98 21.39 -1.03
CA ARG A 426 -5.47 22.65 -0.43
C ARG A 426 -4.20 23.24 -1.04
N ASN A 427 -3.65 22.67 -2.11
CA ASN A 427 -2.50 23.23 -2.82
C ASN A 427 -2.62 23.12 -4.36
N VAL A 428 -3.83 23.05 -4.91
CA VAL A 428 -4.05 23.11 -6.38
C VAL A 428 -3.58 24.45 -6.96
N GLU A 429 -3.42 25.49 -6.14
CA GLU A 429 -2.88 26.78 -6.59
C GLU A 429 -1.35 26.78 -6.85
N ASN A 430 -0.62 25.70 -6.54
CA ASN A 430 0.83 25.65 -6.76
C ASN A 430 1.33 24.43 -7.55
N CYS A 431 0.45 23.61 -8.11
CA CYS A 431 0.82 22.75 -9.23
C CYS A 431 0.83 23.62 -10.49
N VAL A 432 1.91 24.39 -10.67
CA VAL A 432 2.22 24.96 -11.97
C VAL A 432 2.59 23.78 -12.87
N PHE A 433 1.64 23.33 -13.68
CA PHE A 433 1.97 22.69 -14.94
C PHE A 433 2.75 23.75 -15.73
N CYS A 434 4.08 23.68 -15.70
CA CYS A 434 4.92 24.54 -16.53
C CYS A 434 4.74 24.11 -17.98
N HIS A 435 3.77 24.75 -18.64
CA HIS A 435 3.58 24.67 -20.08
C HIS A 435 4.25 25.88 -20.72
N GLU A 436 5.58 25.93 -20.74
CA GLU A 436 6.31 26.99 -21.44
C GLU A 436 7.67 26.46 -21.92
N HIS A 437 7.67 25.86 -23.12
CA HIS A 437 8.51 26.28 -24.25
C HIS A 437 8.03 25.55 -25.51
N GLY A 438 7.90 26.31 -26.60
CA GLY A 438 7.17 25.94 -27.80
C GLY A 438 7.80 24.83 -28.66
N CYS A 439 6.90 24.20 -29.42
CA CYS A 439 7.10 23.44 -30.65
C CYS A 439 8.28 22.46 -30.74
N LEU A 440 7.97 21.18 -30.50
CA LEU A 440 8.53 20.05 -31.25
C LEU A 440 7.41 19.05 -31.54
N PRO A 441 7.12 18.71 -32.82
CA PRO A 441 6.20 17.64 -33.16
C PRO A 441 6.94 16.31 -32.96
N ALA A 442 6.90 15.77 -31.75
CA ALA A 442 7.31 14.39 -31.50
C ALA A 442 6.08 13.66 -30.97
N ALA A 443 5.58 12.75 -31.81
CA ALA A 443 4.51 11.82 -31.49
C ALA A 443 4.62 11.33 -30.04
N LEU A 444 3.49 11.30 -29.33
CA LEU A 444 3.23 10.39 -28.23
C LEU A 444 3.41 8.95 -28.77
N ARG A 445 4.66 8.53 -28.95
CA ARG A 445 5.03 7.14 -28.95
C ARG A 445 4.97 6.72 -27.49
N PHE A 446 3.76 6.40 -27.04
CA PHE A 446 3.61 5.38 -26.01
C PHE A 446 4.58 4.26 -26.38
N THR A 447 5.42 3.83 -25.45
CA THR A 447 6.17 2.59 -25.62
C THR A 447 5.17 1.54 -26.11
N PRO A 448 5.34 0.97 -27.32
CA PRO A 448 4.32 0.14 -27.94
C PRO A 448 4.05 -1.15 -27.15
N PHE A 449 4.82 -1.42 -26.09
CA PHE A 449 4.80 -2.67 -25.36
C PHE A 449 3.51 -2.91 -24.58
N PHE A 450 2.95 -1.90 -23.90
CA PHE A 450 1.76 -2.10 -23.05
C PHE A 450 0.44 -2.17 -23.80
N LEU A 451 0.35 -1.70 -25.06
CA LEU A 451 -0.94 -1.61 -25.76
C LEU A 451 -1.07 -2.58 -26.95
N SER A 452 -0.02 -3.35 -27.28
CA SER A 452 0.06 -4.13 -28.53
C SER A 452 -0.05 -5.65 -28.38
N ARG A 453 -0.21 -6.22 -27.17
CA ARG A 453 -0.44 -7.67 -27.04
C ARG A 453 -1.92 -8.01 -27.25
N PRO A 454 -2.27 -8.78 -28.30
CA PRO A 454 -3.61 -9.34 -28.44
C PRO A 454 -3.85 -10.37 -27.34
N ILE A 455 -5.08 -10.40 -26.84
CA ILE A 455 -5.60 -11.47 -25.99
C ILE A 455 -5.75 -12.69 -26.90
N THR A 456 -4.99 -13.75 -26.63
CA THR A 456 -5.34 -15.11 -27.07
C THR A 456 -5.92 -15.87 -25.91
#